data_AF-A0A3D1VDE5-F1
#
_entry.id   AF-A0A3D1VDE5-F1
#
_cell.length_a   1.000
_cell.length_b   1.000
_cell.length_c   1.000
_cell.angle_alpha   90.00
_cell.angle_beta   90.00
_cell.angle_gamma   90.00
#
_symmetry.space_group_name_H-M   'P 1'
#
loop_
_entity.id
_entity.type
_entity.pdbx_description
1 polymer ?
#
loop_
_entity_poly.entity_id
_entity_poly.type
_entity_poly.pdbx_seq_one_letter_code
_entity_poly.pdbx_strand_id
1 'polypeptide(L)' 'MDQKLLDGLEWRSIGPTRGGRVVTVAGHASMPATAWFGSTGGGVWKSDDGGQHWRNISDGFFKRASVGAIAVAESDPNV' A
#
# COMPACT_ATOMS: atom_id res chain seq x y z
N MET A 1 -2.21 13.55 -29.42
CA MET A 1 -3.12 12.46 -29.00
C MET A 1 -4.19 13.10 -28.14
N ASP A 2 -5.47 12.91 -28.45
CA ASP A 2 -6.57 13.52 -27.68
C ASP A 2 -6.67 12.83 -26.31
N GLN A 3 -6.61 13.61 -25.22
CA GLN A 3 -6.70 13.11 -23.85
C GLN A 3 -8.01 12.36 -23.60
N LYS A 4 -9.11 12.79 -24.26
CA LYS A 4 -10.44 12.16 -24.13
C LYS A 4 -10.48 10.69 -24.55
N LEU A 5 -9.57 10.27 -25.43
CA LEU A 5 -9.49 8.86 -25.84
C LEU A 5 -8.95 7.96 -24.71
N LEU A 6 -8.31 8.52 -23.69
CA LEU A 6 -7.68 7.77 -22.59
C LEU A 6 -8.50 7.77 -21.30
N ASP A 7 -9.58 8.57 -21.22
CA ASP A 7 -10.35 8.77 -19.98
C ASP A 7 -11.03 7.47 -19.46
N GLY A 8 -11.25 6.49 -20.33
CA GLY A 8 -11.79 5.17 -19.97
C GLY A 8 -10.74 4.10 -19.63
N LEU A 9 -9.44 4.44 -19.63
CA LEU A 9 -8.39 3.48 -19.34
C LEU A 9 -8.08 3.42 -17.85
N GLU A 10 -8.08 2.19 -17.33
CA GLU A 10 -7.72 1.92 -15.94
C GLU A 10 -6.35 1.25 -15.85
N TRP A 11 -5.53 1.76 -14.93
CA TRP A 11 -4.29 1.09 -14.56
C TRP A 11 -4.62 -0.21 -13.82
N ARG A 12 -3.99 -1.30 -14.26
CA ARG A 12 -4.07 -2.59 -13.57
C ARG A 12 -2.69 -3.17 -13.36
N SER A 13 -2.52 -3.91 -12.27
CA SER A 13 -1.32 -4.73 -12.08
C SER A 13 -1.27 -5.84 -13.14
N ILE A 14 -0.09 -6.03 -13.72
CA ILE A 14 0.21 -7.18 -14.62
C ILE A 14 0.90 -8.34 -13.88
N GLY A 15 1.14 -8.17 -12.58
CA GLY A 15 1.83 -9.15 -11.73
C GLY A 15 3.36 -9.04 -11.73
N PRO A 16 4.04 -9.90 -10.94
CA PRO A 16 3.46 -10.92 -10.05
C PRO A 16 2.66 -10.30 -8.90
N THR A 17 1.58 -10.96 -8.45
CA THR A 17 0.70 -10.48 -7.37
C THR A 17 1.40 -10.43 -6.01
N ARG A 18 2.53 -11.12 -5.87
CA ARG A 18 3.38 -11.15 -4.68
C ARG A 18 4.84 -11.10 -5.15
N GLY A 19 5.56 -10.04 -4.80
CA GLY A 19 6.94 -9.84 -5.20
C GLY A 19 7.47 -8.48 -4.75
N GLY A 20 8.78 -8.30 -4.88
CA GLY A 20 9.47 -7.09 -4.43
C GLY A 20 9.98 -7.16 -2.99
N ARG A 21 10.69 -6.12 -2.56
CA ARG A 21 11.36 -6.07 -1.25
C ARG A 21 10.59 -5.17 -0.29
N VAL A 22 10.14 -5.77 0.80
CA VAL A 22 9.53 -5.11 1.98
C VAL A 22 10.61 -4.90 3.04
N VAL A 23 10.65 -3.72 3.64
CA VAL A 23 11.66 -3.36 4.66
C VAL A 23 11.05 -2.93 5.99
N THR A 24 9.75 -2.69 6.03
CA THR A 24 9.04 -2.26 7.24
C THR A 24 7.61 -2.80 7.23
N VAL A 25 7.10 -3.10 8.41
CA VAL A 25 5.73 -3.54 8.66
C VAL A 25 5.24 -2.89 9.95
N ALA A 26 3.96 -2.51 9.98
CA ALA A 26 3.29 -2.00 11.16
C ALA A 26 1.90 -2.63 11.28
N GLY A 27 1.38 -2.66 12.51
CA GLY A 27 0.05 -3.14 12.84
C GLY A 27 -0.43 -2.49 14.12
N HIS A 28 -1.68 -2.74 14.50
CA HIS A 28 -2.27 -2.19 15.71
C HIS A 28 -2.98 -3.28 16.51
N ALA A 29 -2.83 -3.29 17.83
CA ALA A 29 -3.32 -4.36 18.69
C ALA A 29 -4.85 -4.53 18.64
N SER A 30 -5.60 -3.44 18.46
CA SER A 30 -7.07 -3.49 18.31
C SER A 30 -7.55 -4.02 16.95
N MET A 31 -6.64 -4.18 15.97
CA MET A 31 -6.97 -4.61 14.61
C MET A 31 -6.07 -5.76 14.16
N PRO A 32 -6.23 -6.97 14.73
CA PRO A 32 -5.29 -8.08 14.52
C PRO A 32 -5.23 -8.59 13.08
N ALA A 33 -6.27 -8.34 12.27
CA ALA A 33 -6.28 -8.68 10.84
C ALA A 33 -5.71 -7.56 9.95
N THR A 34 -5.39 -6.39 10.51
CA THR A 34 -4.90 -5.23 9.76
C THR A 34 -3.40 -5.07 9.91
N ALA A 35 -2.72 -4.96 8.78
CA ALA A 35 -1.30 -4.66 8.73
C ALA A 35 -0.98 -3.75 7.55
N TRP A 36 0.09 -2.99 7.70
CA TRP A 36 0.66 -2.15 6.67
C TRP A 36 2.11 -2.55 6.43
N PHE A 37 2.55 -2.50 5.19
CA PHE A 37 3.97 -2.63 4.88
C PHE A 37 4.47 -1.52 3.97
N GLY A 38 5.76 -1.20 4.11
CA GLY A 38 6.48 -0.28 3.25
C GLY A 38 7.41 -1.02 2.30
N SER A 39 7.31 -0.72 1.01
CA SER A 39 8.18 -1.27 -0.03
C SER A 39 9.33 -0.33 -0.37
N THR A 40 10.45 -0.89 -0.80
CA THR A 40 11.61 -0.10 -1.23
C THR A 40 11.38 0.72 -2.51
N GLY A 41 10.36 0.38 -3.30
CA GLY A 41 10.00 1.10 -4.53
C GLY A 41 8.55 0.93 -4.95
N GLY A 42 7.66 0.54 -4.04
CA GLY A 42 6.25 0.24 -4.32
C GLY A 42 5.26 0.97 -3.42
N GLY A 43 5.71 1.88 -2.55
CA GLY A 43 4.85 2.65 -1.66
C GLY A 43 4.38 1.88 -0.43
N VAL A 44 3.23 2.29 0.11
CA VAL A 44 2.58 1.71 1.29
C VAL A 44 1.41 0.83 0.85
N TRP A 45 1.35 -0.36 1.44
CA TRP A 45 0.30 -1.33 1.19
C TRP A 45 -0.41 -1.68 2.50
N LYS A 46 -1.71 -1.91 2.42
CA LYS A 46 -2.56 -2.32 3.54
C LYS A 46 -3.24 -3.64 3.24
N SER A 47 -3.33 -4.49 4.25
CA SER A 47 -4.24 -5.62 4.33
C SER A 47 -5.15 -5.44 5.54
N ASP A 48 -6.38 -5.92 5.44
CA ASP A 48 -7.40 -5.96 6.48
C ASP A 48 -7.98 -7.38 6.69
N ASP A 49 -7.35 -8.39 6.08
CA ASP A 49 -7.80 -9.78 6.06
C ASP A 49 -6.70 -10.78 6.47
N GLY A 50 -5.75 -10.32 7.29
CA GLY A 50 -4.65 -11.14 7.77
C GLY A 50 -3.56 -11.40 6.73
N GLY A 51 -3.40 -10.52 5.74
CA GLY A 51 -2.37 -10.60 4.71
C GLY A 51 -2.73 -11.49 3.51
N GLN A 52 -4.00 -11.85 3.34
CA GLN A 52 -4.47 -12.61 2.18
C GLN A 52 -4.49 -11.72 0.94
N HIS A 53 -4.99 -10.48 1.08
CA HIS A 53 -5.00 -9.47 0.03
C HIS A 53 -4.31 -8.18 0.50
N TRP A 54 -3.63 -7.52 -0.44
CA TRP A 54 -2.91 -6.27 -0.21
C TRP A 54 -3.32 -5.25 -1.26
N ARG A 55 -3.55 -4.01 -0.81
CA ARG A 55 -3.95 -2.88 -1.66
C ARG A 55 -2.97 -1.73 -1.45
N ASN A 56 -2.52 -1.09 -2.52
CA ASN A 56 -1.69 0.10 -2.42
C ASN A 56 -2.54 1.27 -1.91
N ILE A 57 -2.12 1.92 -0.83
CA ILE A 57 -2.83 3.06 -0.23
C ILE A 57 -2.07 4.38 -0.40
N SER A 58 -0.89 4.33 -1.01
CA SER A 58 -0.04 5.50 -1.24
C SER A 58 -0.10 6.06 -2.66
N ASP A 59 -0.62 5.26 -3.61
CA ASP A 59 -0.71 5.67 -5.01
C ASP A 59 -1.61 6.90 -5.16
N GLY A 60 -1.22 7.82 -6.05
CA GLY A 60 -1.86 9.13 -6.18
C GLY A 60 -1.57 10.15 -5.06
N PHE A 61 -1.04 9.72 -3.90
CA PHE A 61 -0.73 10.62 -2.78
C PHE A 61 0.77 10.92 -2.65
N PHE A 62 1.61 9.89 -2.77
CA PHE A 62 3.04 10.03 -2.53
C PHE A 62 3.80 10.39 -3.81
N LYS A 63 4.71 11.36 -3.70
CA LYS A 63 5.63 11.73 -4.80
C LYS A 63 6.82 10.77 -4.95
N ARG A 64 7.01 9.85 -3.99
CA ARG A 64 8.12 8.89 -3.93
C ARG A 64 7.59 7.52 -3.52
N ALA A 65 8.10 6.46 -4.13
CA ALA A 65 7.65 5.10 -3.87
C ALA A 65 8.48 4.35 -2.80
N SER A 66 9.56 4.94 -2.29
CA SER A 66 10.41 4.29 -1.30
C SER A 66 9.92 4.58 0.12
N VAL A 67 9.66 3.54 0.90
CA VAL A 67 9.18 3.64 2.28
C VAL A 67 10.12 2.87 3.20
N GLY A 68 10.84 3.59 4.06
CA GLY A 68 11.81 3.02 4.99
C GLY A 68 11.25 2.68 6.38
N ALA A 69 10.18 3.33 6.80
CA ALA A 69 9.54 3.13 8.10
C ALA A 69 8.05 3.45 8.04
N ILE A 70 7.25 2.74 8.84
CA ILE A 70 5.84 3.00 9.10
C ILE A 70 5.62 2.81 10.60
N ALA A 71 4.82 3.68 11.21
CA ALA A 71 4.32 3.52 12.57
C ALA A 71 2.81 3.75 12.57
N VAL A 72 2.11 3.14 13.52
CA VAL A 72 0.68 3.37 13.79
C VAL A 72 0.58 3.77 15.25
N ALA A 73 -0.14 4.84 15.55
CA ALA A 73 -0.29 5.35 16.90
C ALA A 73 -1.06 4.34 17.77
N GLU A 74 -0.51 4.02 18.94
CA GLU A 74 -1.17 3.12 19.90
C GLU A 74 -2.48 3.69 20.44
N SER A 75 -2.61 5.03 20.46
CA SER A 75 -3.82 5.72 20.92
C SER A 75 -4.96 5.69 19.90
N ASP A 76 -4.64 5.61 18.60
CA ASP A 76 -5.64 5.64 17.53
C ASP A 76 -5.09 4.93 16.29
N PRO A 77 -5.68 3.80 15.86
CA PRO A 77 -5.24 3.07 14.67
C PRO A 77 -5.38 3.82 13.34
N ASN A 78 -6.01 5.00 13.33
CA ASN A 78 -6.16 5.83 12.13
C ASN A 78 -5.04 6.86 11.96
N VAL A 79 -4.03 6.87 12.84
CA VAL A 79 -2.91 7.82 12.85
C VAL A 79 -1.58 7.10 12.75
#